data_AF-A0A1W1C444-F1
#
_entry.id   AF-A0A1W1C444-F1
#
_cell.length_a   1.000
_cell.length_b   1.000
_cell.length_c   1.000
_cell.angle_alpha   90.00
_cell.angle_beta   90.00
_cell.angle_gamma   90.00
#
_symmetry.space_group_name_H-M   'P 1'
#
loop_
_entity.id
_entity.type
_entity.pdbx_description
1 polymer ?
#
loop_
_entity_poly.entity_id
_entity_poly.type
_entity_poly.pdbx_seq_one_letter_code
_entity_poly.pdbx_strand_id
1 'polypeptide(L)' 'MNEEDMIKRVFLLGILKKESGETLNDVTKYLVNTGMFDMKEAKKVLKELKDKNYIVKEELSIKGLAIAKEAEAEFKL' A
#
# COMPACT_ATOMS: atom_id res chain seq x y z
N MET A 1 -13.81 9.48 -2.65
CA MET A 1 -12.94 8.30 -2.50
C MET A 1 -13.74 7.24 -1.78
N ASN A 2 -13.82 6.00 -2.29
CA ASN A 2 -14.45 4.91 -1.54
C ASN A 2 -13.42 4.26 -0.59
N GLU A 3 -13.89 3.46 0.35
CA GLU A 3 -13.06 2.79 1.36
C GLU A 3 -11.96 1.92 0.73
N GLU A 4 -12.28 1.20 -0.35
CA GLU A 4 -11.34 0.33 -1.03
C GLU A 4 -10.19 1.10 -1.71
N ASP A 5 -10.48 2.25 -2.31
CA ASP A 5 -9.49 3.15 -2.88
C ASP A 5 -8.59 3.77 -1.81
N MET A 6 -9.16 4.08 -0.63
CA MET A 6 -8.41 4.58 0.52
C MET A 6 -7.41 3.53 1.02
N ILE A 7 -7.86 2.28 1.20
CA ILE A 7 -7.00 1.17 1.63
C ILE A 7 -5.87 0.96 0.62
N LYS A 8 -6.15 0.99 -0.69
CA LYS A 8 -5.13 0.87 -1.75
C LYS A 8 -4.08 1.97 -1.65
N ARG A 9 -4.50 3.23 -1.45
CA ARG A 9 -3.59 4.38 -1.28
C ARG A 9 -2.73 4.25 -0.04
N VAL A 10 -3.31 3.87 1.09
CA VAL A 10 -2.57 3.61 2.34
C VAL A 10 -1.57 2.47 2.17
N PHE A 11 -1.94 1.41 1.45
CA PHE A 11 -1.04 0.30 1.17
C PHE A 11 0.18 0.74 0.35
N LEU A 12 -0.05 1.50 -0.71
CA LEU A 12 1.02 2.03 -1.56
C LEU A 12 1.92 3.00 -0.80
N LEU A 13 1.34 3.82 0.08
CA LEU A 13 2.07 4.71 0.97
C LEU A 13 2.93 3.93 1.98
N GLY A 14 2.39 2.87 2.58
CA GLY A 14 3.13 2.00 3.49
C GLY A 14 4.35 1.38 2.81
N ILE A 15 4.22 0.94 1.56
CA ILE A 15 5.35 0.41 0.78
C ILE A 15 6.36 1.53 0.46
N LEU A 16 5.89 2.72 0.10
CA LEU A 16 6.77 3.89 -0.14
C LEU A 16 7.58 4.27 1.10
N LYS A 17 7.02 4.08 2.29
CA LYS A 17 7.61 4.41 3.58
C LYS A 17 8.37 3.25 4.23
N LYS A 18 8.40 2.08 3.60
CA LYS A 18 9.08 0.91 4.17
C LYS A 18 10.56 1.23 4.41
N GLU A 19 11.09 0.72 5.50
CA GLU A 19 12.51 0.82 5.81
C GLU A 19 13.32 -0.24 5.04
N SER A 20 14.61 0.02 4.89
CA SER A 20 15.54 -0.92 4.24
C SER A 20 15.58 -2.25 5.01
N GLY A 21 15.11 -3.32 4.37
CA GLY A 21 15.04 -4.66 4.97
C GLY A 21 13.63 -5.10 5.33
N GLU A 22 12.64 -4.21 5.32
CA GLU A 22 11.24 -4.60 5.48
C GLU A 22 10.70 -5.28 4.22
N THR A 23 9.94 -6.34 4.43
CA THR A 23 9.22 -7.04 3.36
C THR A 23 7.83 -6.46 3.18
N LEU A 24 7.19 -6.76 2.04
CA LEU A 24 5.77 -6.42 1.85
C LEU A 24 4.87 -7.03 2.92
N ASN A 25 5.24 -8.19 3.47
CA ASN A 25 4.47 -8.84 4.53
C ASN A 25 4.57 -8.06 5.85
N ASP A 26 5.71 -7.44 6.14
CA ASP A 26 5.89 -6.62 7.33
C ASP A 26 5.04 -5.34 7.23
N VAL A 27 5.08 -4.67 6.07
CA VAL A 27 4.18 -3.55 5.75
C VAL A 27 2.72 -3.96 5.89
N THR A 28 2.34 -5.13 5.35
CA THR A 28 0.96 -5.65 5.45
C THR A 28 0.53 -5.79 6.90
N LYS A 29 1.36 -6.40 7.74
CA LYS A 29 1.08 -6.58 9.18
C LYS A 29 1.00 -5.24 9.90
N TYR A 30 1.91 -4.33 9.62
CA TYR A 30 1.90 -2.99 10.20
C TYR A 30 0.58 -2.28 9.93
N LEU A 31 0.12 -2.29 8.68
CA LEU A 31 -1.13 -1.64 8.30
C LEU A 31 -2.35 -2.32 8.94
N VAL A 32 -2.41 -3.65 9.00
CA VAL A 32 -3.50 -4.37 9.70
C VAL A 32 -3.50 -4.03 11.19
N ASN A 33 -2.34 -3.89 11.82
CA ASN A 33 -2.22 -3.54 13.24
C ASN A 33 -2.73 -2.13 13.56
N THR A 34 -2.84 -1.23 12.56
CA THR A 34 -3.47 0.09 12.75
C THR A 34 -4.99 -0.01 12.99
N GLY A 35 -5.60 -1.16 12.71
CA GLY A 35 -7.05 -1.37 12.81
C GLY A 35 -7.86 -0.81 11.64
N MET A 36 -7.19 -0.30 10.60
CA MET A 36 -7.86 0.27 9.42
C MET A 36 -8.53 -0.78 8.54
N PHE A 37 -8.00 -2.00 8.49
CA PHE A 37 -8.54 -3.13 7.72
C PHE A 37 -7.97 -4.45 8.24
N ASP A 38 -8.63 -5.55 7.92
CA ASP A 38 -8.21 -6.89 8.35
C ASP A 38 -7.19 -7.55 7.40
N MET A 39 -6.63 -8.68 7.82
CA MET A 39 -5.63 -9.40 7.02
C MET A 39 -6.19 -10.00 5.71
N LYS A 40 -7.49 -10.24 5.63
CA LYS A 40 -8.16 -10.76 4.43
C LYS A 40 -8.29 -9.66 3.39
N GLU A 41 -8.71 -8.47 3.81
CA GLU A 41 -8.78 -7.24 3.01
C GLU A 41 -7.40 -6.84 2.52
N ALA A 42 -6.41 -6.84 3.42
CA ALA A 42 -5.02 -6.55 3.10
C ALA A 42 -4.48 -7.45 1.98
N LYS A 43 -4.73 -8.76 2.06
CA LYS A 43 -4.31 -9.73 1.03
C LYS A 43 -5.03 -9.52 -0.30
N LYS A 44 -6.33 -9.21 -0.26
CA LYS A 44 -7.11 -8.90 -1.46
C LYS A 44 -6.53 -7.67 -2.17
N VAL A 45 -6.29 -6.60 -1.42
CA VAL A 45 -5.71 -5.35 -1.95
C VAL A 45 -4.30 -5.58 -2.49
N LEU A 46 -3.43 -6.28 -1.76
CA LEU A 46 -2.08 -6.58 -2.23
C LEU A 46 -2.09 -7.36 -3.55
N LYS A 47 -3.01 -8.33 -3.70
CA LYS A 47 -3.18 -9.07 -4.94
C LYS A 47 -3.61 -8.14 -6.07
N GLU A 48 -4.62 -7.31 -5.85
CA GLU A 48 -5.09 -6.36 -6.88
C GLU A 48 -4.01 -5.35 -7.29
N LEU A 49 -3.20 -4.87 -6.35
CA LEU A 49 -2.10 -3.96 -6.64
C LEU A 49 -1.02 -4.61 -7.51
N LYS A 50 -0.75 -5.90 -7.29
CA LYS A 50 0.14 -6.70 -8.16
C LYS A 50 -0.49 -6.91 -9.53
N ASP A 51 -1.74 -7.36 -9.59
CA ASP A 51 -2.46 -7.64 -10.84
C ASP A 51 -2.58 -6.39 -11.73
N LYS A 52 -2.73 -5.20 -11.11
CA LYS A 52 -2.80 -3.90 -11.81
C LYS A 52 -1.44 -3.21 -12.03
N ASN A 53 -0.33 -3.92 -11.80
CA ASN A 53 1.05 -3.46 -11.97
C ASN A 53 1.42 -2.20 -11.16
N TYR A 54 0.83 -2.00 -9.98
CA TYR A 54 1.31 -0.99 -9.03
C TYR A 54 2.53 -1.49 -8.26
N ILE A 55 2.66 -2.81 -8.07
CA ILE A 55 3.77 -3.46 -7.37
C ILE A 55 4.40 -4.50 -8.29
N VAL A 56 5.72 -4.46 -8.47
CA VAL A 56 6.49 -5.38 -9.32
C VAL A 56 7.74 -5.82 -8.55
N LYS A 57 8.00 -7.13 -8.49
CA LYS A 57 9.16 -7.71 -7.76
C LYS A 57 9.30 -7.16 -6.34
N GLU A 58 8.17 -7.04 -5.63
CA GLU A 58 8.09 -6.55 -4.26
C GLU A 58 8.37 -5.05 -4.03
N GLU A 59 8.52 -4.28 -5.11
CA GLU A 59 8.74 -2.84 -5.08
C GLU A 59 7.62 -2.09 -5.81
N LEU A 60 7.49 -0.79 -5.56
CA LEU A 60 6.57 0.06 -6.32
C LEU A 60 7.01 0.16 -7.78
N SER A 61 6.08 -0.02 -8.70
CA SER A 61 6.29 0.38 -10.09
C SER A 61 6.25 1.90 -10.22
N ILE A 62 6.60 2.44 -11.39
CA ILE A 62 6.44 3.88 -11.69
C ILE A 62 5.00 4.35 -11.41
N LYS A 63 4.01 3.52 -11.74
CA LYS A 63 2.59 3.78 -11.48
C LYS A 63 2.26 3.73 -9.99
N GLY A 64 2.78 2.73 -9.26
CA GLY A 64 2.65 2.63 -7.81
C GLY A 64 3.24 3.84 -7.09
N LEU A 65 4.44 4.26 -7.50
CA LEU A 65 5.16 5.38 -6.94
C LEU A 65 4.40 6.70 -7.11
N ALA A 66 3.81 6.94 -8.28
CA ALA A 66 3.03 8.15 -8.54
C ALA A 66 1.84 8.28 -7.57
N ILE A 67 1.05 7.20 -7.43
CA ILE A 67 -0.11 7.20 -6.54
C ILE A 67 0.29 7.24 -5.06
N ALA A 68 1.38 6.56 -4.68
CA ALA A 68 1.88 6.61 -3.32
C ALA A 68 2.30 8.03 -2.91
N LYS A 69 2.94 8.77 -3.81
CA LYS A 69 3.33 10.17 -3.58
C LYS A 69 2.15 11.12 -3.56
N GLU A 70 1.15 10.90 -4.41
CA GLU A 70 -0.12 11.65 -4.37
C GLU A 70 -0.79 11.47 -3.01
N ALA A 71 -0.93 10.23 -2.55
CA ALA A 71 -1.47 9.92 -1.23
C ALA A 71 -0.63 10.57 -0.11
N GLU A 72 0.71 10.50 -0.17
CA GLU A 72 1.57 11.16 0.82
C GLU A 72 1.32 12.67 0.91
N ALA A 73 1.13 13.34 -0.22
CA ALA A 73 0.85 14.77 -0.26
C ALA A 73 -0.53 15.10 0.33
N GLU A 74 -1.52 14.24 0.10
CA GLU A 74 -2.87 14.38 0.67
C GLU A 74 -2.89 14.21 2.19
N PHE A 75 -2.12 13.27 2.76
CA PHE A 75 -2.10 13.01 4.20
C PHE A 75 -1.20 13.96 5.02
N LYS A 76 -0.36 14.78 4.37
CA LYS A 76 0.46 15.81 5.04
C LYS A 76 -0.24 17.16 5.19
N LEU A 77 -1.44 17.31 4.63
CA LEU A 77 -2.33 18.47 4.78
C LEU A 77 -3.29 18.27 5.94
#